data_AF-A0A9P6WX79-F1
#
_entry.id   AF-A0A9P6WX79-F1
#
_cell.length_a   1.000
_cell.length_b   1.000
_cell.length_c   1.000
_cell.angle_alpha   90.00
_cell.angle_beta   90.00
_cell.angle_gamma   90.00
#
_symmetry.space_group_name_H-M   'P 1'
#
loop_
_entity.id
_entity.type
_entity.pdbx_description
1 polymer ?
#
loop_
_entity_poly.entity_id
_entity_poly.type
_entity_poly.pdbx_seq_one_letter_code
_entity_poly.pdbx_strand_id
1 'polypeptide(L)'
;MELAGIDTSVYKAHSIRSAASTKAIESGHTPEEVKEHANWSQNSYTIQRYYYKPTAQKTKSTKIVNSIFSNTENNTTSEVETEAIEIVLGTT
;
A
#
# COMPACT_ATOMS: atom_id res chain seq x y z
N MET A 1 12.64 -19.44 15.61
CA MET A 1 11.54 -19.14 14.65
C MET A 1 10.40 -20.12 14.80
N GLU A 2 10.68 -21.42 14.89
CA GLU A 2 9.67 -22.48 15.12
C GLU A 2 8.87 -22.28 16.41
N LEU A 3 9.52 -21.96 17.54
CA LEU A 3 8.82 -21.65 18.80
C LEU A 3 7.86 -20.47 18.70
N ALA A 4 8.06 -19.57 17.73
CA ALA A 4 7.19 -18.44 17.47
C ALA A 4 6.12 -18.75 16.40
N GLY A 5 5.99 -20.01 15.97
CA GLY A 5 5.06 -20.44 14.92
C GLY A 5 5.40 -19.94 13.52
N ILE A 6 6.63 -19.50 13.28
CA ILE A 6 7.04 -18.98 11.96
C ILE A 6 7.50 -20.13 11.08
N ASP A 7 6.75 -20.38 10.00
CA ASP A 7 7.13 -21.33 8.96
C ASP A 7 8.34 -20.82 8.16
N THR A 8 9.50 -21.44 8.39
CA THR A 8 10.77 -21.08 7.73
C THR A 8 10.86 -21.62 6.31
N SER A 9 9.96 -22.51 5.87
CA SER A 9 9.86 -22.95 4.48
C SER A 9 9.36 -21.82 3.59
N VAL A 10 8.41 -21.02 4.11
CA VAL A 10 7.81 -19.85 3.46
C VAL A 10 8.57 -18.56 3.78
N TYR A 11 8.81 -18.27 5.07
CA TYR A 11 9.41 -17.01 5.51
C TYR A 11 10.92 -17.15 5.72
N LYS A 12 11.69 -16.65 4.76
CA LYS A 12 13.15 -16.65 4.82
C LYS A 12 13.68 -15.45 5.59
N ALA A 13 15.00 -15.44 5.82
CA ALA A 13 15.71 -14.40 6.57
C ALA A 13 15.36 -12.96 6.13
N HIS A 14 15.17 -12.73 4.83
CA HIS A 14 14.82 -11.42 4.29
C HIS A 14 13.41 -10.96 4.70
N SER A 15 12.44 -11.88 4.74
CA SER A 15 11.08 -11.60 5.20
C SER A 15 11.08 -11.17 6.67
N ILE A 16 11.87 -11.87 7.49
CA ILE A 16 12.00 -11.54 8.92
C ILE A 16 12.69 -10.21 9.13
N ARG A 17 13.75 -9.92 8.36
CA ARG A 17 14.40 -8.61 8.42
C ARG A 17 13.41 -7.48 8.10
N SER A 18 12.55 -7.67 7.10
CA SER A 18 11.53 -6.67 6.76
C SER A 18 10.50 -6.50 7.88
N ALA A 19 10.00 -7.61 8.45
CA ALA A 19 9.06 -7.57 9.57
C ALA A 19 9.67 -6.89 10.81
N ALA A 20 10.91 -7.23 11.16
CA ALA A 20 11.62 -6.66 12.30
C ALA A 20 11.90 -5.16 12.11
N SER A 21 12.43 -4.74 10.95
CA SER A 21 12.68 -3.32 10.65
C SER A 21 11.38 -2.51 10.67
N THR A 22 10.29 -3.05 10.13
CA THR A 22 8.98 -2.40 10.17
C THR A 22 8.49 -2.24 11.61
N LYS A 23 8.56 -3.31 12.41
CA LYS A 23 8.12 -3.26 13.81
C LYS A 23 8.98 -2.32 14.66
N ALA A 24 10.28 -2.22 14.42
CA ALA A 24 11.16 -1.30 15.12
C ALA A 24 10.74 0.16 14.86
N ILE A 25 10.52 0.53 13.59
CA ILE A 25 10.08 1.88 13.22
C ILE A 25 8.67 2.17 13.77
N GLU A 26 7.74 1.22 13.66
CA GLU A 26 6.39 1.37 14.23
C GLU A 26 6.40 1.47 15.77
N SER A 27 7.45 0.97 16.43
CA SER A 27 7.66 1.10 17.88
C SER A 27 8.37 2.40 18.27
N GLY A 28 8.67 3.29 17.31
CA GLY A 28 9.22 4.63 17.56
C GLY A 28 10.72 4.79 17.32
N HIS A 29 11.42 3.75 16.87
CA HIS A 29 12.83 3.88 16.52
C HIS A 29 13.02 4.58 15.17
N THR A 30 14.11 5.32 15.06
CA THR A 30 14.50 6.01 13.84
C THR A 30 15.06 5.02 12.80
N PRO A 31 14.91 5.31 11.50
CA PRO A 31 15.56 4.53 10.46
C PRO A 31 17.09 4.43 10.62
N GLU A 32 17.72 5.46 11.20
CA GLU A 32 19.15 5.55 11.45
C GLU A 32 19.61 4.54 12.51
N GLU A 33 18.89 4.43 13.63
CA GLU A 33 19.11 3.40 14.66
C GLU A 33 18.92 1.99 14.09
N VAL A 34 17.90 1.78 13.25
CA VAL A 34 17.68 0.47 12.61
C VAL A 34 18.81 0.14 11.61
N LYS A 35 19.33 1.13 10.89
CA LYS A 35 20.50 0.95 10.00
C LYS A 35 21.75 0.59 10.80
N GLU A 36 21.99 1.27 11.92
CA GLU A 36 23.12 0.98 12.81
C GLU A 36 23.02 -0.45 13.35
N HIS A 37 21.85 -0.83 13.88
CA HIS A 37 21.59 -2.18 14.37
C HIS A 37 21.78 -3.26 13.28
N ALA A 38 21.33 -2.98 12.06
CA ALA A 38 21.44 -3.90 10.93
C ALA A 38 22.82 -3.88 10.24
N ASN A 39 23.77 -3.10 10.73
CA ASN A 39 25.08 -2.85 10.12
C ASN A 39 24.98 -2.37 8.65
N TRP A 40 24.06 -1.44 8.41
CA TRP A 40 23.91 -0.76 7.13
C TRP A 40 24.56 0.62 7.16
N SER A 41 25.06 1.05 6.01
CA SER A 41 25.51 2.43 5.82
C SER A 41 24.38 3.41 6.12
N GLN A 42 24.68 4.46 6.88
CA GLN A 42 23.70 5.51 7.19
C GLN A 42 23.17 6.22 5.95
N ASN A 43 24.01 6.31 4.89
CA ASN A 43 23.64 6.89 3.60
C ASN A 43 22.83 5.95 2.70
N SER A 44 22.57 4.72 3.15
CA SER A 44 21.81 3.75 2.37
C SER A 44 20.30 4.01 2.44
N TYR A 45 19.63 3.80 1.30
CA TYR A 45 18.17 3.77 1.19
C TYR A 45 17.59 2.35 1.30
N THR A 46 18.40 1.35 1.68
CA THR A 46 18.00 -0.07 1.72
C THR A 46 16.77 -0.30 2.58
N ILE A 47 16.68 0.35 3.75
CA ILE A 47 15.53 0.21 4.64
C ILE A 47 14.26 0.79 4.01
N GLN A 48 14.32 2.02 3.46
CA GLN A 48 13.16 2.66 2.84
C GLN A 48 12.66 1.91 1.59
N ARG A 49 13.57 1.34 0.80
CA ARG A 49 13.22 0.65 -0.46
C ARG A 49 12.70 -0.76 -0.23
N TYR A 50 13.36 -1.54 0.61
CA TYR A 50 13.15 -3.00 0.66
C TYR A 50 12.55 -3.50 1.95
N TYR A 51 12.91 -2.93 3.11
CA TYR A 51 12.63 -3.56 4.40
C TYR A 51 11.53 -2.88 5.21
N TYR A 52 11.33 -1.57 5.08
CA TYR A 52 10.21 -0.88 5.71
C TYR A 52 8.93 -1.08 4.89
N LYS A 53 8.00 -1.85 5.44
CA LYS A 53 6.71 -2.21 4.81
C LYS A 53 5.56 -1.96 5.80
N PRO A 54 5.20 -0.68 6.07
CA PRO A 54 4.20 -0.35 7.07
C PRO A 54 2.84 -0.94 6.70
N THR A 55 2.21 -1.59 7.68
CA THR A 55 0.93 -2.29 7.50
C THR A 55 -0.22 -1.32 7.17
N ALA A 56 -0.09 -0.07 7.59
CA ALA A 56 -1.05 1.01 7.40
C ALA A 56 -0.97 1.71 6.03
N GLN A 57 -0.24 1.18 5.05
CA GLN A 57 -0.11 1.84 3.74
C GLN A 57 -1.47 2.07 3.06
N LYS A 58 -2.42 1.13 3.27
CA LYS A 58 -3.81 1.27 2.80
C LYS A 58 -4.51 2.47 3.44
N THR A 59 -4.35 2.74 4.74
CA THR A 59 -5.11 3.82 5.39
C THR A 59 -4.66 5.20 4.95
N LYS A 60 -3.38 5.43 4.64
CA LYS A 60 -2.92 6.73 4.12
C LYS A 60 -3.39 6.96 2.69
N SER A 61 -3.23 5.97 1.80
CA SER A 61 -3.74 6.07 0.43
C SER A 61 -5.25 6.21 0.39
N THR A 62 -5.98 5.44 1.20
CA THR A 62 -7.44 5.58 1.36
C THR A 62 -7.82 6.96 1.89
N LYS A 63 -7.09 7.52 2.86
CA LYS A 63 -7.34 8.90 3.33
C LYS A 63 -7.14 9.94 2.22
N ILE A 64 -6.09 9.79 1.40
CA ILE A 64 -5.83 10.68 0.26
C ILE A 64 -6.95 10.55 -0.78
N VAL A 65 -7.31 9.33 -1.17
CA VAL A 65 -8.39 9.04 -2.12
C VAL A 65 -9.71 9.62 -1.61
N ASN A 66 -10.07 9.34 -0.35
CA ASN A 66 -11.29 9.91 0.25
C ASN A 66 -11.23 11.45 0.27
N SER A 67 -10.09 12.06 0.59
CA SER A 67 -9.97 13.53 0.51
C SER A 67 -10.20 14.09 -0.90
N ILE A 68 -9.90 13.34 -1.95
CA ILE A 68 -10.11 13.77 -3.35
C ILE A 68 -11.56 13.55 -3.78
N PHE A 69 -12.14 12.40 -3.43
CA PHE A 69 -13.42 11.95 -3.99
C PHE A 69 -14.63 12.10 -3.05
N SER A 70 -14.44 12.31 -1.74
CA SER A 70 -15.55 12.41 -0.77
C SER A 70 -16.32 13.74 -0.82
N ASN A 71 -15.90 14.71 -1.62
CA ASN A 71 -16.58 16.02 -1.78
C ASN A 71 -17.55 16.09 -2.98
N THR A 72 -17.91 14.95 -3.60
CA THR A 72 -18.93 14.92 -4.67
C THR A 72 -20.34 14.76 -4.10
N GLU A 73 -20.80 15.77 -3.35
CA GLU A 73 -22.24 15.95 -3.05
C GLU A 73 -23.00 16.59 -4.23
N ASN A 74 -22.36 16.79 -5.39
CA ASN A 74 -23.06 17.04 -6.63
C ASN A 74 -23.22 15.72 -7.39
N ASN A 75 -24.32 15.04 -7.10
CA ASN A 75 -25.09 14.31 -8.09
C ASN A 75 -25.18 15.12 -9.39
N THR A 76 -24.22 14.94 -10.31
CA THR A 76 -24.42 15.26 -11.71
C THR A 76 -25.41 14.23 -12.24
N THR A 77 -26.70 14.43 -11.92
CA THR A 77 -27.80 14.03 -12.79
C THR A 77 -27.63 14.86 -14.05
N SER A 78 -26.80 14.39 -14.97
CA SER A 78 -26.91 14.80 -16.35
C SER A 78 -28.01 13.91 -16.92
N GLU A 79 -29.25 14.37 -16.82
CA GLU A 79 -30.34 13.95 -17.71
C GLU A 79 -29.93 14.36 -19.13
N VAL A 80 -29.00 13.62 -19.73
CA VAL A 80 -28.94 13.54 -21.18
C VAL A 80 -29.83 12.36 -21.51
N GLU A 81 -31.11 12.66 -21.72
CA GLU A 81 -31.99 11.78 -22.50
C GLU A 81 -31.32 11.58 -23.86
N THR A 82 -30.58 10.48 -23.99
CA THR A 82 -30.21 9.97 -25.29
C THR A 82 -31.42 9.21 -25.79
N GLU A 83 -32.25 9.88 -26.59
CA GLU A 83 -33.21 9.16 -27.43
C GLU A 83 -32.41 8.16 -28.28
N ALA A 84 -32.66 6.88 -28.07
CA ALA A 84 -32.05 5.81 -28.84
C ALA A 84 -32.57 5.92 -30.27
N ILE A 85 -31.72 6.37 -31.20
CA ILE A 85 -32.01 6.27 -32.63
C ILE A 85 -31.89 4.79 -33.01
N GLU A 86 -33.03 4.13 -33.16
CA GLU A 86 -33.14 2.77 -33.68
C GLU A 86 -32.77 2.76 -35.18
N ILE A 87 -31.59 2.24 -35.50
CA ILE A 87 -31.21 2.00 -36.90
C ILE A 87 -31.72 0.61 -37.28
N VAL A 88 -32.91 0.55 -37.90
CA VAL A 88 -33.45 -0.69 -38.48
C VAL A 88 -32.63 -1.07 -39.71
N LEU A 89 -31.75 -2.06 -39.56
CA LEU A 89 -31.02 -2.66 -40.67
C LEU A 89 -31.94 -3.70 -41.35
N GLY A 90 -32.56 -3.31 -42.46
CA GLY A 90 -33.32 -4.24 -43.31
C GLY A 90 -32.39 -5.25 -43.97
N THR A 91 -32.52 -6.51 -43.60
CA THR A 91 -31.93 -7.64 -44.35
C THR A 91 -32.90 -8.07 -45.43
N THR A 92 -32.48 -7.98 -46.70
CA THR A 92 -33.12 -8.67 -47.85
C THR A 92 -32.26 -9.87 -48.23
#